data_AF-A0A6G0X2L9-F1
#
_entry.id   AF-A0A6G0X2L9-F1
#
_cell.length_a   1.000
_cell.length_b   1.000
_cell.length_c   1.000
_cell.angle_alpha   90.00
_cell.angle_beta   90.00
_cell.angle_gamma   90.00
#
_symmetry.space_group_name_H-M   'P 1'
#
loop_
_entity.id
_entity.type
_entity.pdbx_description
1 polymer ?
#
loop_
_entity_poly.entity_id
_entity_poly.type
_entity_poly.pdbx_seq_one_letter_code
_entity_poly.pdbx_strand_id
1 'polypeptide(L)'
;MDQDGVYKLAIVGGGPAGVGVLVRAARLGYLPQLLSPAASKGVVLIHGGPVDNLGCGNLGEYIINSNTFAKSLVSSVLEEKPDLDPPESIHGTFLEELTQHAAAKRLMDAGNASIGLPELGKFLAALGSLARLEMLKYGATSTCLVNTMAVSVARVGEHCEITIKSVGGGDERVILADRVLLATGGHQAMPPELSNYRSKAFLSDYVLRESGRSELSAVLAKAKEKKVCIVGGSHSAFSVAWVLLHKMQKENAFGPKDITMLHRGPIRCYYATKKEAEADGVVVEKTDKRQGALPRDYGGKRAPCAAFPAQEAALRGTNSRV
;
A
#
# COMPACT_ATOMS: atom_id res chain seq x y z
N MET A 1 7.55 34.87 -10.68
CA MET A 1 7.58 33.77 -9.71
C MET A 1 6.17 33.38 -9.23
N ASP A 2 5.10 33.66 -9.97
CA ASP A 2 3.73 33.53 -9.43
C ASP A 2 2.65 33.30 -10.50
N GLN A 3 2.90 32.43 -11.50
CA GLN A 3 1.91 32.19 -12.57
C GLN A 3 0.82 31.17 -12.18
N ASP A 4 1.01 30.42 -11.10
CA ASP A 4 0.11 29.33 -10.70
C ASP A 4 -0.74 29.63 -9.46
N GLY A 5 -0.65 30.81 -8.84
CA GLY A 5 -1.41 31.14 -7.63
C GLY A 5 -1.21 30.13 -6.48
N VAL A 6 -2.04 30.24 -5.44
CA VAL A 6 -1.93 29.41 -4.23
C VAL A 6 -3.04 28.36 -4.19
N TYR A 7 -2.67 27.08 -4.12
CA TYR A 7 -3.59 25.97 -3.91
C TYR A 7 -4.04 25.89 -2.45
N LYS A 8 -5.29 25.51 -2.21
CA LYS A 8 -5.77 25.21 -0.86
C LYS A 8 -5.07 23.99 -0.27
N LEU A 9 -4.82 22.99 -1.10
CA LEU A 9 -4.21 21.73 -0.71
C LEU A 9 -3.32 21.17 -1.82
N ALA A 10 -2.08 20.85 -1.48
CA ALA A 10 -1.23 19.97 -2.28
C ALA A 10 -1.26 18.55 -1.70
N ILE A 11 -1.65 17.56 -2.51
CA ILE A 11 -1.57 16.14 -2.15
C ILE A 11 -0.34 15.56 -2.84
N VAL A 12 0.67 15.18 -2.07
CA VAL A 12 1.91 14.58 -2.56
C VAL A 12 1.82 13.06 -2.46
N GLY A 13 1.54 12.41 -3.58
CA GLY A 13 1.42 10.96 -3.70
C GLY A 13 0.00 10.51 -4.04
N GLY A 14 -0.27 10.29 -5.32
CA GLY A 14 -1.54 9.74 -5.82
C GLY A 14 -1.77 8.24 -5.61
N GLY A 15 -1.27 7.65 -4.51
CA GLY A 15 -1.63 6.27 -4.12
C GLY A 15 -2.98 6.20 -3.37
N PRO A 16 -3.30 5.06 -2.73
CA PRO A 16 -4.58 4.89 -2.04
C PRO A 16 -4.86 5.95 -0.98
N ALA A 17 -3.84 6.35 -0.21
CA ALA A 17 -3.98 7.37 0.83
C ALA A 17 -4.23 8.77 0.26
N GLY A 18 -3.57 9.14 -0.84
CA GLY A 18 -3.76 10.46 -1.47
C GLY A 18 -5.11 10.57 -2.16
N VAL A 19 -5.49 9.58 -2.97
CA VAL A 19 -6.81 9.52 -3.62
C VAL A 19 -7.93 9.36 -2.60
N GLY A 20 -7.68 8.67 -1.48
CA GLY A 20 -8.64 8.48 -0.39
C GLY A 20 -9.20 9.78 0.19
N VAL A 21 -8.47 10.90 0.10
CA VAL A 21 -8.99 12.22 0.48
C VAL A 21 -10.14 12.64 -0.42
N LEU A 22 -9.99 12.46 -1.73
CA LEU A 22 -11.03 12.81 -2.71
C LEU A 22 -12.26 11.91 -2.55
N VAL A 23 -12.03 10.62 -2.29
CA VAL A 23 -13.11 9.67 -1.95
C VAL A 23 -13.87 10.13 -0.72
N ARG A 24 -13.15 10.49 0.34
CA ARG A 24 -13.78 10.93 1.58
C ARG A 24 -14.53 12.24 1.39
N ALA A 25 -13.95 13.21 0.69
CA ALA A 25 -14.59 14.49 0.40
C ALA A 25 -15.86 14.30 -0.45
N ALA A 26 -15.84 13.40 -1.44
CA ALA A 26 -17.01 13.06 -2.23
C ALA A 26 -18.12 12.47 -1.37
N ARG A 27 -17.77 11.48 -0.54
CA ARG A 27 -18.73 10.78 0.33
C ARG A 27 -19.41 11.68 1.35
N LEU A 28 -18.75 12.78 1.71
CA LEU A 28 -19.27 13.78 2.65
C LEU A 28 -19.94 14.99 1.96
N GLY A 29 -19.98 15.02 0.62
CA GLY A 29 -20.52 16.16 -0.13
C GLY A 29 -19.64 17.41 -0.14
N TYR A 30 -18.37 17.30 0.26
CA TYR A 30 -17.40 18.43 0.32
C TYR A 30 -16.49 18.54 -0.90
N LEU A 31 -16.56 17.60 -1.85
CA LEU A 31 -15.64 17.57 -2.99
C LEU A 31 -15.69 18.86 -3.84
N PRO A 32 -16.87 19.43 -4.20
CA PRO A 32 -16.90 20.66 -4.99
C PRO A 32 -16.25 21.84 -4.27
N GLN A 33 -16.48 22.00 -2.95
CA GLN A 33 -15.86 23.07 -2.17
C GLN A 33 -14.34 22.87 -2.03
N LEU A 34 -13.88 21.62 -1.96
CA LEU A 34 -12.46 21.28 -1.90
C LEU A 34 -11.76 21.57 -3.24
N LEU A 35 -12.37 21.18 -4.36
CA LEU A 35 -11.79 21.30 -5.70
C LEU A 35 -11.94 22.70 -6.31
N SER A 36 -12.95 23.46 -5.93
CA SER A 36 -13.18 24.81 -6.45
C SER A 36 -13.66 25.78 -5.37
N PRO A 37 -12.81 26.10 -4.39
CA PRO A 37 -13.12 27.11 -3.38
C PRO A 37 -13.22 28.51 -4.01
N ALA A 38 -14.00 29.39 -3.39
CA ALA A 38 -14.31 30.71 -3.96
C ALA A 38 -13.10 31.68 -4.02
N ALA A 39 -12.10 31.51 -3.13
CA ALA A 39 -11.04 32.50 -2.91
C ALA A 39 -9.61 32.02 -3.18
N SER A 40 -9.43 30.78 -3.65
CA SER A 40 -8.11 30.21 -3.94
C SER A 40 -8.19 29.15 -5.03
N LYS A 41 -7.04 28.65 -5.49
CA LYS A 41 -7.05 27.36 -6.21
C LYS A 41 -7.49 26.25 -5.23
N GLY A 42 -8.06 25.17 -5.77
CA GLY A 42 -8.51 24.02 -5.00
C GLY A 42 -7.35 23.09 -4.66
N VAL A 43 -7.27 21.96 -5.38
CA VAL A 43 -6.32 20.88 -5.10
C VAL A 43 -5.33 20.71 -6.24
N VAL A 44 -4.06 20.57 -5.88
CA VAL A 44 -3.03 20.01 -6.77
C VAL A 44 -2.65 18.61 -6.27
N LEU A 45 -2.95 17.58 -7.06
CA LEU A 45 -2.53 16.21 -6.80
C LEU A 45 -1.25 15.93 -7.57
N ILE A 46 -0.16 15.61 -6.87
CA ILE A 46 1.15 15.31 -7.46
C ILE A 46 1.39 13.81 -7.35
N HIS A 47 1.61 13.14 -8.48
CA HIS A 47 1.87 11.71 -8.54
C HIS A 47 3.07 11.41 -9.44
N GLY A 48 4.06 10.72 -8.87
CA GLY A 48 5.29 10.37 -9.59
C GLY A 48 5.09 9.31 -10.66
N GLY A 49 4.04 8.49 -10.55
CA GLY A 49 3.74 7.45 -11.54
C GLY A 49 2.92 7.94 -12.75
N PRO A 50 2.75 7.08 -13.76
CA PRO A 50 1.82 7.32 -14.86
C PRO A 50 0.37 7.43 -14.36
N VAL A 51 -0.56 7.75 -15.26
CA VAL A 51 -1.99 7.80 -14.89
C VAL A 51 -2.54 6.43 -14.47
N ASP A 52 -2.04 5.35 -15.06
CA ASP A 52 -2.57 4.00 -14.86
C ASP A 52 -2.33 3.42 -13.46
N ASN A 53 -1.33 3.92 -12.72
CA ASN A 53 -1.10 3.54 -11.33
C ASN A 53 -1.62 4.56 -10.32
N LEU A 54 -2.32 5.61 -10.77
CA LEU A 54 -3.02 6.52 -9.88
C LEU A 54 -4.10 5.75 -9.07
N GLY A 55 -4.23 6.06 -7.79
CA GLY A 55 -5.10 5.36 -6.84
C GLY A 55 -4.52 4.03 -6.33
N CYS A 56 -3.79 3.28 -7.15
CA CYS A 56 -3.18 2.00 -6.78
C CYS A 56 -1.78 2.16 -6.16
N GLY A 57 -0.99 3.11 -6.66
CA GLY A 57 0.45 3.15 -6.43
C GLY A 57 1.10 1.83 -6.87
N ASN A 58 2.08 1.35 -6.10
CA ASN A 58 2.77 0.08 -6.38
C ASN A 58 2.00 -1.15 -5.87
N LEU A 59 0.84 -0.98 -5.21
CA LEU A 59 0.18 -2.08 -4.51
C LEU A 59 -0.19 -3.22 -5.48
N GLY A 60 -0.65 -2.88 -6.68
CA GLY A 60 -1.03 -3.84 -7.72
C GLY A 60 0.15 -4.61 -8.33
N GLU A 61 1.40 -4.20 -8.08
CA GLU A 61 2.57 -4.86 -8.62
C GLU A 61 3.06 -6.02 -7.74
N TYR A 62 2.61 -6.08 -6.49
CA TYR A 62 3.05 -7.12 -5.58
C TYR A 62 2.42 -8.47 -5.94
N ILE A 63 3.24 -9.49 -6.14
CA ILE A 63 2.81 -10.83 -6.56
C ILE A 63 2.32 -11.71 -5.40
N ILE A 64 1.76 -11.11 -4.35
CA ILE A 64 1.26 -11.78 -3.16
C ILE A 64 -0.22 -11.45 -2.95
N ASN A 65 -0.85 -12.16 -2.02
CA ASN A 65 -2.22 -11.85 -1.65
C ASN A 65 -2.29 -10.73 -0.60
N SER A 66 -3.43 -10.03 -0.59
CA SER A 66 -3.80 -9.07 0.43
C SER A 66 -3.98 -9.76 1.78
N ASN A 67 -3.53 -9.09 2.83
CA ASN A 67 -3.80 -9.46 4.22
C ASN A 67 -5.17 -8.94 4.72
N THR A 68 -5.91 -8.25 3.87
CA THR A 68 -7.26 -7.73 4.14
C THR A 68 -8.28 -8.47 3.27
N PHE A 69 -9.50 -8.67 3.77
CA PHE A 69 -10.57 -9.30 3.00
C PHE A 69 -10.92 -8.45 1.77
N ALA A 70 -11.15 -9.13 0.64
CA ALA A 70 -11.45 -8.48 -0.63
C ALA A 70 -12.65 -7.52 -0.53
N LYS A 71 -13.76 -7.99 0.06
CA LYS A 71 -14.96 -7.18 0.32
C LYS A 71 -14.67 -5.93 1.15
N SER A 72 -13.84 -6.01 2.19
CA SER A 72 -13.67 -4.91 3.15
C SER A 72 -13.16 -3.62 2.51
N LEU A 73 -12.30 -3.74 1.50
CA LEU A 73 -11.78 -2.56 0.79
C LEU A 73 -12.83 -1.94 -0.13
N VAL A 74 -13.62 -2.75 -0.83
CA VAL A 74 -14.73 -2.27 -1.65
C VAL A 74 -15.78 -1.59 -0.78
N SER A 75 -16.21 -2.25 0.31
CA SER A 75 -17.15 -1.69 1.28
C SER A 75 -16.66 -0.36 1.87
N SER A 76 -15.36 -0.23 2.18
CA SER A 76 -14.82 1.03 2.71
C SER A 76 -15.01 2.24 1.79
N VAL A 77 -15.11 2.00 0.47
CA VAL A 77 -15.26 3.02 -0.57
C VAL A 77 -16.72 3.18 -1.01
N LEU A 78 -17.48 2.07 -1.11
CA LEU A 78 -18.79 2.04 -1.78
C LEU A 78 -19.99 1.83 -0.85
N GLU A 79 -19.78 1.41 0.41
CA GLU A 79 -20.89 1.14 1.32
C GLU A 79 -21.52 2.45 1.83
N GLU A 80 -22.85 2.52 1.84
CA GLU A 80 -23.59 3.64 2.43
C GLU A 80 -23.42 3.63 3.95
N LYS A 81 -23.25 4.80 4.57
CA LYS A 81 -23.14 4.93 6.04
C LYS A 81 -24.00 6.10 6.54
N PRO A 82 -25.33 5.98 6.46
CA PRO A 82 -26.26 7.03 6.89
C PRO A 82 -26.24 7.28 8.40
N ASP A 83 -25.81 6.29 9.18
CA ASP A 83 -25.78 6.37 10.64
C ASP A 83 -24.53 7.09 11.20
N LEU A 84 -23.59 7.49 10.35
CA LEU A 84 -22.44 8.30 10.76
C LEU A 84 -22.82 9.78 10.90
N ASP A 85 -22.07 10.51 11.71
CA ASP A 85 -22.17 11.97 11.81
C ASP A 85 -20.82 12.61 11.44
N PRO A 86 -20.70 13.29 10.28
CA PRO A 86 -21.72 13.43 9.23
C PRO A 86 -21.97 12.11 8.45
N PRO A 87 -23.17 11.94 7.83
CA PRO A 87 -23.49 10.76 7.04
C PRO A 87 -22.61 10.68 5.80
N GLU A 88 -22.26 9.46 5.38
CA GLU A 88 -21.51 9.21 4.16
C GLU A 88 -22.37 8.51 3.10
N SER A 89 -22.34 9.00 1.87
CA SER A 89 -23.04 8.38 0.73
C SER A 89 -22.20 8.45 -0.53
N ILE A 90 -22.32 7.45 -1.42
CA ILE A 90 -21.77 7.57 -2.78
C ILE A 90 -22.74 8.26 -3.75
N HIS A 91 -23.97 8.53 -3.32
CA HIS A 91 -25.00 9.04 -4.22
C HIS A 91 -24.67 10.41 -4.83
N GLY A 92 -24.83 10.54 -6.14
CA GLY A 92 -24.50 11.74 -6.90
C GLY A 92 -23.00 12.03 -7.01
N THR A 93 -22.14 11.07 -6.69
CA THR A 93 -20.68 11.21 -6.76
C THR A 93 -20.09 10.36 -7.90
N PHE A 94 -18.82 10.63 -8.25
CA PHE A 94 -18.07 9.81 -9.22
C PHE A 94 -17.87 8.34 -8.78
N LEU A 95 -18.17 8.00 -7.52
CA LEU A 95 -18.00 6.66 -6.98
C LEU A 95 -19.14 5.70 -7.39
N GLU A 96 -20.29 6.21 -7.82
CA GLU A 96 -21.43 5.35 -8.22
C GLU A 96 -21.05 4.39 -9.35
N GLU A 97 -20.26 4.86 -10.32
CA GLU A 97 -19.81 4.07 -11.48
C GLU A 97 -18.98 2.86 -11.06
N LEU A 98 -18.27 2.92 -9.93
CA LEU A 98 -17.47 1.80 -9.43
C LEU A 98 -18.32 0.61 -8.99
N THR A 99 -19.58 0.81 -8.62
CA THR A 99 -20.48 -0.30 -8.25
C THR A 99 -20.68 -1.29 -9.39
N GLN A 100 -20.59 -0.81 -10.63
CA GLN A 100 -20.75 -1.63 -11.83
C GLN A 100 -19.44 -2.17 -12.39
N HIS A 101 -18.30 -1.67 -11.90
CA HIS A 101 -16.98 -2.01 -12.41
C HIS A 101 -16.62 -3.49 -12.14
N ALA A 102 -16.07 -4.17 -13.14
CA ALA A 102 -15.78 -5.60 -13.07
C ALA A 102 -14.84 -5.97 -11.89
N ALA A 103 -13.84 -5.14 -11.62
CA ALA A 103 -12.93 -5.36 -10.48
C ALA A 103 -13.65 -5.26 -9.12
N ALA A 104 -14.62 -4.34 -8.97
CA ALA A 104 -15.38 -4.20 -7.73
C ALA A 104 -16.29 -5.42 -7.52
N LYS A 105 -17.01 -5.85 -8.56
CA LYS A 105 -17.86 -7.06 -8.55
C LYS A 105 -17.04 -8.29 -8.16
N ARG A 106 -15.88 -8.50 -8.80
CA ARG A 106 -15.00 -9.63 -8.50
C ARG A 106 -14.47 -9.64 -7.07
N LEU A 107 -14.15 -8.48 -6.51
CA LEU A 107 -13.73 -8.35 -5.11
C LEU A 107 -14.90 -8.62 -4.14
N MET A 108 -16.11 -8.20 -4.49
CA MET A 108 -17.32 -8.50 -3.72
C MET A 108 -17.66 -9.99 -3.76
N ASP A 109 -17.58 -10.63 -4.92
CA ASP A 109 -17.81 -12.07 -5.11
C ASP A 109 -16.80 -12.92 -4.33
N ALA A 110 -15.55 -12.46 -4.22
CA ALA A 110 -14.53 -13.10 -3.37
C ALA A 110 -14.84 -13.01 -1.87
N GLY A 111 -15.71 -12.06 -1.45
CA GLY A 111 -16.19 -11.93 -0.08
C GLY A 111 -15.06 -11.78 0.94
N ASN A 112 -15.04 -12.69 1.92
CA ASN A 112 -14.04 -12.72 3.00
C ASN A 112 -12.78 -13.54 2.64
N ALA A 113 -12.59 -13.90 1.38
CA ALA A 113 -11.34 -14.53 0.94
C ALA A 113 -10.20 -13.51 0.85
N SER A 114 -8.98 -14.02 0.97
CA SER A 114 -7.77 -13.28 0.58
C SER A 114 -7.66 -13.30 -0.94
N ILE A 115 -7.31 -12.17 -1.55
CA ILE A 115 -7.18 -12.02 -3.00
C ILE A 115 -5.80 -11.49 -3.38
N GLY A 116 -5.31 -11.83 -4.57
CA GLY A 116 -4.08 -11.27 -5.12
C GLY A 116 -4.11 -9.75 -5.13
N LEU A 117 -3.04 -9.11 -4.65
CA LEU A 117 -2.88 -7.66 -4.73
C LEU A 117 -2.97 -7.09 -6.15
N PRO A 118 -2.60 -7.81 -7.25
CA PRO A 118 -2.83 -7.31 -8.60
C PRO A 118 -4.31 -7.14 -8.94
N GLU A 119 -5.18 -7.98 -8.38
CA GLU A 119 -6.62 -7.86 -8.61
C GLU A 119 -7.22 -6.69 -7.83
N LEU A 120 -6.78 -6.52 -6.57
CA LEU A 120 -7.12 -5.32 -5.80
C LEU A 120 -6.61 -4.04 -6.48
N GLY A 121 -5.42 -4.10 -7.06
CA GLY A 121 -4.81 -2.99 -7.77
C GLY A 121 -5.66 -2.48 -8.94
N LYS A 122 -6.36 -3.37 -9.66
CA LYS A 122 -7.29 -2.99 -10.73
C LYS A 122 -8.45 -2.15 -10.22
N PHE A 123 -9.02 -2.50 -9.06
CA PHE A 123 -10.08 -1.70 -8.44
C PHE A 123 -9.57 -0.33 -8.02
N LEU A 124 -8.40 -0.26 -7.40
CA LEU A 124 -7.79 1.01 -6.97
C LEU A 124 -7.38 1.90 -8.14
N ALA A 125 -6.93 1.31 -9.25
CA ALA A 125 -6.61 2.04 -10.49
C ALA A 125 -7.88 2.60 -11.15
N ALA A 126 -8.98 1.85 -11.17
CA ALA A 126 -10.28 2.34 -11.64
C ALA A 126 -10.77 3.50 -10.78
N LEU A 127 -10.64 3.39 -9.45
CA LEU A 127 -10.96 4.45 -8.50
C LEU A 127 -10.11 5.71 -8.76
N GLY A 128 -8.79 5.56 -8.93
CA GLY A 128 -7.89 6.67 -9.25
C GLY A 128 -8.24 7.34 -10.58
N SER A 129 -8.59 6.56 -11.59
CA SER A 129 -9.00 7.06 -12.90
C SER A 129 -10.27 7.91 -12.82
N LEU A 130 -11.30 7.44 -12.11
CA LEU A 130 -12.54 8.20 -11.91
C LEU A 130 -12.32 9.46 -11.06
N ALA A 131 -11.51 9.38 -10.00
CA ALA A 131 -11.15 10.55 -9.20
C ALA A 131 -10.44 11.62 -10.05
N ARG A 132 -9.56 11.20 -10.97
CA ARG A 132 -8.91 12.12 -11.91
C ARG A 132 -9.91 12.73 -12.89
N LEU A 133 -10.81 11.94 -13.47
CA LEU A 133 -11.85 12.45 -14.37
C LEU A 133 -12.74 13.47 -13.65
N GLU A 134 -13.07 13.23 -12.38
CA GLU A 134 -13.81 14.19 -11.57
C GLU A 134 -13.02 15.48 -11.36
N MET A 135 -11.73 15.41 -11.03
CA MET A 135 -10.87 16.59 -10.89
C MET A 135 -10.79 17.42 -12.18
N LEU A 136 -10.81 16.78 -13.36
CA LEU A 136 -10.75 17.49 -14.64
C LEU A 136 -11.97 18.40 -14.88
N LYS A 137 -13.12 18.12 -14.26
CA LYS A 137 -14.29 19.02 -14.28
C LYS A 137 -14.01 20.37 -13.62
N TYR A 138 -12.97 20.43 -12.78
CA TYR A 138 -12.54 21.62 -12.03
C TYR A 138 -11.17 22.15 -12.51
N GLY A 139 -10.82 21.93 -13.78
CA GLY A 139 -9.49 22.27 -14.33
C GLY A 139 -9.05 23.74 -14.19
N ALA A 140 -9.99 24.66 -13.95
CA ALA A 140 -9.70 26.07 -13.68
C ALA A 140 -9.05 26.29 -12.30
N THR A 141 -9.34 25.44 -11.32
CA THR A 141 -8.95 25.62 -9.92
C THR A 141 -8.16 24.44 -9.36
N SER A 142 -8.30 23.24 -9.93
CA SER A 142 -7.63 22.02 -9.51
C SER A 142 -6.89 21.32 -10.64
N THR A 143 -5.86 20.57 -10.31
CA THR A 143 -5.08 19.81 -11.31
C THR A 143 -4.50 18.52 -10.73
N CYS A 144 -4.26 17.54 -11.61
CA CYS A 144 -3.61 16.28 -11.29
C CYS A 144 -2.36 16.12 -12.16
N LEU A 145 -1.19 16.29 -11.55
CA LEU A 145 0.12 16.17 -12.18
C LEU A 145 0.62 14.73 -12.02
N VAL A 146 0.54 13.95 -13.10
CA VAL A 146 1.14 12.61 -13.19
C VAL A 146 2.57 12.71 -13.73
N ASN A 147 3.36 11.64 -13.60
CA ASN A 147 4.78 11.62 -13.96
C ASN A 147 5.53 12.84 -13.38
N THR A 148 5.16 13.23 -12.16
CA THR A 148 5.67 14.43 -11.49
C THR A 148 5.95 14.12 -10.03
N MET A 149 7.17 14.38 -9.56
CA MET A 149 7.56 14.19 -8.16
C MET A 149 7.66 15.53 -7.46
N ALA A 150 7.26 15.58 -6.19
CA ALA A 150 7.72 16.63 -5.29
C ALA A 150 9.10 16.25 -4.77
N VAL A 151 10.08 17.13 -4.95
CA VAL A 151 11.48 16.93 -4.52
C VAL A 151 11.75 17.58 -3.16
N SER A 152 11.05 18.66 -2.83
CA SER A 152 11.10 19.32 -1.53
C SER A 152 9.78 19.98 -1.17
N VAL A 153 9.51 20.05 0.13
CA VAL A 153 8.41 20.82 0.71
C VAL A 153 8.99 21.67 1.83
N ALA A 154 8.80 22.97 1.78
CA ALA A 154 9.24 23.92 2.80
C ALA A 154 8.07 24.81 3.23
N ARG A 155 7.99 25.15 4.52
CA ARG A 155 7.07 26.18 5.00
C ARG A 155 7.69 27.55 4.76
N VAL A 156 6.99 28.43 4.04
CA VAL A 156 7.43 29.79 3.73
C VAL A 156 6.30 30.75 4.09
N GLY A 157 6.44 31.41 5.25
CA GLY A 157 5.37 32.23 5.83
C GLY A 157 4.10 31.42 6.10
N GLU A 158 2.97 31.90 5.55
CA GLU A 158 1.65 31.26 5.71
C GLU A 158 1.39 30.10 4.75
N HIS A 159 2.26 29.91 3.75
CA HIS A 159 2.11 28.89 2.72
C HIS A 159 3.24 27.86 2.79
N CYS A 160 3.06 26.77 2.05
CA CYS A 160 4.07 25.78 1.79
C CYS A 160 4.53 25.93 0.34
N GLU A 161 5.84 25.97 0.16
CA GLU A 161 6.51 25.88 -1.13
C GLU A 161 6.79 24.42 -1.45
N ILE A 162 6.34 23.96 -2.61
CA ILE A 162 6.57 22.60 -3.09
C ILE A 162 7.35 22.69 -4.40
N THR A 163 8.57 22.18 -4.37
CA THR A 163 9.38 22.04 -5.58
C THR A 163 9.01 20.72 -6.24
N ILE A 164 8.61 20.79 -7.50
CA ILE A 164 8.17 19.66 -8.32
C ILE A 164 9.07 19.49 -9.54
N LYS A 165 9.17 18.25 -10.03
CA LYS A 165 9.95 17.88 -11.21
C LYS A 165 9.28 16.77 -11.99
N SER A 166 9.32 16.85 -13.33
CA SER A 166 8.82 15.77 -14.18
C SER A 166 9.73 14.54 -14.11
N VAL A 167 9.12 13.36 -14.11
CA VAL A 167 9.80 12.06 -14.13
C VAL A 167 10.34 11.83 -15.54
N GLY A 168 11.67 11.68 -15.65
CA GLY A 168 12.38 11.60 -16.92
C GLY A 168 13.24 12.83 -17.24
N GLY A 169 13.18 13.88 -16.42
CA GLY A 169 13.97 15.10 -16.58
C GLY A 169 13.12 16.33 -16.85
N GLY A 170 13.75 17.50 -16.77
CA GLY A 170 13.11 18.80 -16.89
C GLY A 170 13.43 19.72 -15.73
N ASP A 171 13.16 21.00 -15.92
CA ASP A 171 13.40 22.03 -14.91
C ASP A 171 12.48 21.85 -13.71
N GLU A 172 13.05 22.11 -12.53
CA GLU A 172 12.28 22.19 -11.31
C GLU A 172 11.35 23.40 -11.36
N ARG A 173 10.14 23.21 -10.86
CA ARG A 173 9.14 24.26 -10.75
C ARG A 173 8.66 24.33 -9.31
N VAL A 174 8.28 25.52 -8.89
CA VAL A 174 7.75 25.77 -7.55
C VAL A 174 6.25 26.02 -7.65
N ILE A 175 5.49 25.36 -6.79
CA ILE A 175 4.07 25.66 -6.56
C ILE A 175 3.84 25.99 -5.09
N LEU A 176 2.80 26.78 -4.82
CA LEU A 176 2.44 27.20 -3.47
C LEU A 176 1.12 26.55 -3.04
N ALA A 177 1.04 26.14 -1.77
CA ALA A 177 -0.20 25.66 -1.17
C ALA A 177 -0.35 26.04 0.31
N ASP A 178 -1.56 26.29 0.79
CA ASP A 178 -1.82 26.57 2.21
C ASP A 178 -1.50 25.37 3.11
N ARG A 179 -1.75 24.17 2.58
CA ARG A 179 -1.63 22.89 3.27
C ARG A 179 -1.03 21.85 2.34
N VAL A 180 -0.28 20.92 2.92
CA VAL A 180 0.32 19.80 2.20
C VAL A 180 -0.04 18.51 2.91
N LEU A 181 -0.56 17.54 2.15
CA LEU A 181 -0.72 16.17 2.59
C LEU A 181 0.40 15.32 1.97
N LEU A 182 1.22 14.70 2.82
CA LEU A 182 2.25 13.76 2.40
C LEU A 182 1.69 12.33 2.42
N ALA A 183 1.40 11.80 1.23
CA ALA A 183 0.91 10.45 0.99
C ALA A 183 1.88 9.67 0.07
N THR A 184 3.18 9.81 0.33
CA THR A 184 4.28 9.32 -0.53
C THR A 184 4.53 7.82 -0.46
N GLY A 185 3.83 7.10 0.44
CA GLY A 185 4.06 5.69 0.67
C GLY A 185 5.38 5.41 1.39
N GLY A 186 5.80 4.15 1.40
CA GLY A 186 7.06 3.73 2.02
C GLY A 186 8.19 3.63 0.99
N HIS A 187 9.39 4.02 1.39
CA HIS A 187 10.62 3.76 0.64
C HIS A 187 11.49 2.79 1.43
N GLN A 188 12.02 1.76 0.76
CA GLN A 188 12.99 0.84 1.35
C GLN A 188 14.39 1.20 0.84
N ALA A 189 15.33 1.35 1.77
CA ALA A 189 16.74 1.54 1.48
C ALA A 189 17.54 0.33 1.99
N MET A 190 18.61 -0.01 1.26
CA MET A 190 19.54 -1.05 1.68
C MET A 190 20.29 -0.58 2.94
N PRO A 191 20.28 -1.36 4.05
CA PRO A 191 21.07 -1.05 5.23
C PRO A 191 22.57 -0.91 4.86
N PRO A 192 23.28 0.11 5.35
CA PRO A 192 24.70 0.31 5.07
C PRO A 192 25.57 -0.91 5.40
N GLU A 193 25.19 -1.68 6.41
CA GLU A 193 25.88 -2.90 6.89
C GLU A 193 25.86 -4.02 5.85
N LEU A 194 24.90 -4.01 4.93
CA LEU A 194 24.79 -4.97 3.83
C LEU A 194 25.48 -4.51 2.55
N SER A 195 26.20 -3.39 2.58
CA SER A 195 26.90 -2.82 1.41
C SER A 195 27.86 -3.81 0.74
N ASN A 196 28.61 -4.60 1.52
CA ASN A 196 29.51 -5.65 1.03
C ASN A 196 28.78 -6.84 0.39
N TYR A 197 27.46 -6.94 0.59
CA TYR A 197 26.62 -8.01 0.08
C TYR A 197 25.65 -7.54 -1.00
N ARG A 198 25.81 -6.32 -1.55
CA ARG A 198 24.90 -5.74 -2.56
C ARG A 198 24.59 -6.66 -3.73
N SER A 199 25.56 -7.44 -4.20
CA SER A 199 25.36 -8.39 -5.32
C SER A 199 24.43 -9.57 -5.00
N LYS A 200 24.13 -9.81 -3.72
CA LYS A 200 23.26 -10.89 -3.24
C LYS A 200 22.22 -10.43 -2.21
N ALA A 201 22.09 -9.12 -2.01
CA ALA A 201 21.18 -8.53 -1.05
C ALA A 201 20.00 -7.91 -1.80
N PHE A 202 18.80 -8.34 -1.46
CA PHE A 202 17.57 -7.91 -2.10
C PHE A 202 16.63 -7.28 -1.08
N LEU A 203 16.00 -6.17 -1.47
CA LEU A 203 14.95 -5.53 -0.68
C LEU A 203 13.63 -6.30 -0.86
N SER A 204 12.84 -6.41 0.21
CA SER A 204 11.57 -7.15 0.17
C SER A 204 10.59 -6.51 -0.82
N ASP A 205 10.53 -5.18 -0.88
CA ASP A 205 9.72 -4.45 -1.88
C ASP A 205 9.99 -4.91 -3.31
N TYR A 206 11.27 -5.13 -3.65
CA TYR A 206 11.69 -5.56 -4.99
C TYR A 206 11.38 -7.04 -5.24
N VAL A 207 11.72 -7.93 -4.31
CA VAL A 207 11.48 -9.39 -4.44
C VAL A 207 9.99 -9.73 -4.52
N LEU A 208 9.14 -8.93 -3.87
CA LEU A 208 7.70 -9.11 -3.89
C LEU A 208 7.06 -8.63 -5.21
N ARG A 209 7.83 -8.22 -6.20
CA ARG A 209 7.39 -7.90 -7.57
C ARG A 209 8.04 -8.84 -8.57
N GLU A 210 7.46 -8.93 -9.76
CA GLU A 210 7.87 -9.93 -10.75
C GLU A 210 9.32 -9.76 -11.24
N SER A 211 9.78 -8.52 -11.40
CA SER A 211 11.17 -8.22 -11.78
C SER A 211 12.17 -8.71 -10.73
N GLY A 212 11.99 -8.34 -9.47
CA GLY A 212 12.88 -8.75 -8.39
C GLY A 212 12.81 -10.23 -8.07
N ARG A 213 11.62 -10.86 -8.18
CA ARG A 213 11.50 -12.33 -8.10
C ARG A 213 12.32 -13.02 -9.18
N SER A 214 12.20 -12.55 -10.43
CA SER A 214 12.89 -13.15 -11.58
C SER A 214 14.41 -12.99 -11.47
N GLU A 215 14.87 -11.83 -11.05
CA GLU A 215 16.30 -11.58 -10.81
C GLU A 215 16.84 -12.45 -9.67
N LEU A 216 16.11 -12.55 -8.55
CA LEU A 216 16.48 -13.44 -7.46
C LEU A 216 16.54 -14.91 -7.91
N SER A 217 15.58 -15.34 -8.74
CA SER A 217 15.57 -16.68 -9.34
C SER A 217 16.81 -16.94 -10.19
N ALA A 218 17.25 -15.97 -10.99
CA ALA A 218 18.45 -16.08 -11.81
C ALA A 218 19.74 -16.13 -10.96
N VAL A 219 19.80 -15.38 -9.86
CA VAL A 219 20.92 -15.43 -8.90
C VAL A 219 20.98 -16.80 -8.22
N LEU A 220 19.83 -17.32 -7.75
CA LEU A 220 19.76 -18.64 -7.10
C LEU A 220 20.11 -19.80 -8.03
N ALA A 221 19.74 -19.71 -9.31
CA ALA A 221 20.07 -20.74 -10.30
C ALA A 221 21.59 -20.89 -10.52
N LYS A 222 22.35 -19.81 -10.32
CA LYS A 222 23.82 -19.79 -10.45
C LYS A 222 24.54 -20.10 -9.13
N ALA A 223 23.83 -20.10 -8.01
CA ALA A 223 24.42 -20.32 -6.70
C ALA A 223 24.79 -21.79 -6.49
N LYS A 224 25.99 -22.04 -5.94
CA LYS A 224 26.44 -23.38 -5.58
C LYS A 224 25.53 -24.04 -4.52
N GLU A 225 25.04 -23.22 -3.58
CA GLU A 225 24.06 -23.62 -2.56
C GLU A 225 22.89 -22.64 -2.57
N LYS A 226 21.65 -23.16 -2.56
CA LYS A 226 20.42 -22.36 -2.62
C LYS A 226 19.95 -21.97 -1.22
N LYS A 227 20.81 -21.28 -0.48
CA LYS A 227 20.48 -20.81 0.88
C LYS A 227 20.09 -19.34 0.87
N VAL A 228 18.98 -19.03 1.53
CA VAL A 228 18.45 -17.66 1.64
C VAL A 228 18.28 -17.30 3.11
N CYS A 229 18.82 -16.14 3.47
CA CYS A 229 18.56 -15.50 4.76
C CYS A 229 17.62 -14.31 4.57
N ILE A 230 16.48 -14.33 5.23
CA ILE A 230 15.51 -13.24 5.27
C ILE A 230 15.69 -12.51 6.59
N VAL A 231 15.96 -11.20 6.53
CA VAL A 231 16.08 -10.35 7.72
C VAL A 231 14.80 -9.58 7.91
N GLY A 232 14.04 -9.91 8.96
CA GLY A 232 12.79 -9.25 9.33
C GLY A 232 11.75 -10.20 9.92
N GLY A 233 10.93 -9.68 10.83
CA GLY A 233 9.80 -10.40 11.46
C GLY A 233 8.43 -9.83 11.13
N SER A 234 8.33 -8.97 10.10
CA SER A 234 7.08 -8.33 9.69
C SER A 234 6.43 -9.02 8.50
N HIS A 235 5.21 -8.59 8.12
CA HIS A 235 4.46 -9.16 7.01
C HIS A 235 5.29 -9.30 5.73
N SER A 236 6.06 -8.29 5.35
CA SER A 236 6.91 -8.32 4.14
C SER A 236 7.92 -9.47 4.13
N ALA A 237 8.55 -9.79 5.27
CA ALA A 237 9.51 -10.89 5.39
C ALA A 237 8.83 -12.25 5.18
N PHE A 238 7.65 -12.43 5.78
CA PHE A 238 6.85 -13.64 5.62
C PHE A 238 6.25 -13.79 4.22
N SER A 239 5.97 -12.67 3.55
CA SER A 239 5.55 -12.65 2.14
C SER A 239 6.71 -13.09 1.24
N VAL A 240 7.94 -12.66 1.51
CA VAL A 240 9.12 -13.14 0.77
C VAL A 240 9.30 -14.64 0.96
N ALA A 241 9.24 -15.13 2.20
CA ALA A 241 9.30 -16.57 2.47
C ALA A 241 8.22 -17.35 1.69
N TRP A 242 7.00 -16.82 1.65
CA TRP A 242 5.91 -17.43 0.89
C TRP A 242 6.21 -17.45 -0.63
N VAL A 243 6.72 -16.35 -1.20
CA VAL A 243 7.13 -16.28 -2.61
C VAL A 243 8.22 -17.30 -2.92
N LEU A 244 9.23 -17.42 -2.06
CA LEU A 244 10.32 -18.39 -2.23
C LEU A 244 9.80 -19.84 -2.25
N LEU A 245 8.82 -20.15 -1.40
CA LEU A 245 8.28 -21.50 -1.30
C LEU A 245 7.26 -21.85 -2.40
N HIS A 246 6.51 -20.87 -2.92
CA HIS A 246 5.34 -21.14 -3.77
C HIS A 246 5.43 -20.58 -5.19
N LYS A 247 6.31 -19.61 -5.42
CA LYS A 247 6.40 -18.87 -6.70
C LYS A 247 7.77 -18.95 -7.35
N MET A 248 8.65 -19.83 -6.90
CA MET A 248 9.93 -20.09 -7.55
C MET A 248 9.78 -21.17 -8.62
N GLN A 249 10.67 -21.15 -9.62
CA GLN A 249 10.77 -22.21 -10.61
C GLN A 249 11.19 -23.53 -9.94
N LYS A 250 10.84 -24.68 -10.52
CA LYS A 250 11.13 -26.00 -9.92
C LYS A 250 12.62 -26.20 -9.69
N GLU A 251 13.45 -25.67 -10.57
CA GLU A 251 14.90 -25.71 -10.49
C GLU A 251 15.41 -24.96 -9.26
N ASN A 252 14.64 -24.01 -8.72
CA ASN A 252 14.93 -23.25 -7.51
C ASN A 252 14.08 -23.68 -6.30
N ALA A 253 13.63 -24.95 -6.28
CA ALA A 253 12.97 -25.50 -5.11
C ALA A 253 13.90 -25.54 -3.90
N PHE A 254 13.35 -25.21 -2.74
CA PHE A 254 14.06 -25.20 -1.46
C PHE A 254 13.81 -26.49 -0.68
N GLY A 255 14.88 -27.07 -0.15
CA GLY A 255 14.82 -28.18 0.79
C GLY A 255 14.70 -27.71 2.24
N PRO A 256 14.58 -28.65 3.19
CA PRO A 256 14.57 -28.32 4.61
C PRO A 256 15.83 -27.53 5.02
N LYS A 257 15.64 -26.44 5.77
CA LYS A 257 16.71 -25.55 6.31
C LYS A 257 17.42 -24.67 5.28
N ASP A 258 16.98 -24.63 4.02
CA ASP A 258 17.56 -23.74 3.01
C ASP A 258 17.12 -22.28 3.18
N ILE A 259 15.97 -22.04 3.82
CA ILE A 259 15.49 -20.69 4.14
C ILE A 259 15.67 -20.46 5.65
N THR A 260 16.32 -19.36 6.01
CA THR A 260 16.49 -18.93 7.40
C THR A 260 15.87 -17.55 7.58
N MET A 261 15.09 -17.36 8.64
CA MET A 261 14.52 -16.06 9.00
C MET A 261 15.18 -15.54 10.28
N LEU A 262 15.76 -14.34 10.22
CA LEU A 262 16.30 -13.63 11.37
C LEU A 262 15.36 -12.50 11.77
N HIS A 263 14.95 -12.45 13.03
CA HIS A 263 14.07 -11.42 13.56
C HIS A 263 14.45 -11.04 14.99
N ARG A 264 14.29 -9.76 15.33
CA ARG A 264 14.75 -9.20 16.62
C ARG A 264 13.89 -9.53 17.84
N GLY A 265 12.66 -9.99 17.62
CA GLY A 265 11.67 -10.24 18.68
C GLY A 265 10.67 -11.30 18.26
N PRO A 266 9.76 -11.73 19.16
CA PRO A 266 8.79 -12.77 18.87
C PRO A 266 7.91 -12.41 17.67
N ILE A 267 7.57 -13.42 16.87
CA ILE A 267 6.67 -13.27 15.73
C ILE A 267 5.28 -12.97 16.26
N ARG A 268 4.64 -11.92 15.71
CA ARG A 268 3.28 -11.53 16.09
C ARG A 268 2.30 -12.17 15.11
N CYS A 269 1.40 -13.00 15.64
CA CYS A 269 0.35 -13.64 14.86
C CYS A 269 -0.96 -12.87 15.00
N TYR A 270 -1.72 -12.80 13.91
CA TYR A 270 -3.08 -12.25 13.92
C TYR A 270 -4.08 -13.39 14.03
N TYR A 271 -5.04 -13.25 14.94
CA TYR A 271 -6.15 -14.17 15.11
C TYR A 271 -7.46 -13.46 14.80
N ALA A 272 -8.34 -14.09 14.01
CA ALA A 272 -9.65 -13.52 13.73
C ALA A 272 -10.56 -13.63 14.95
N THR A 273 -10.35 -14.64 15.81
CA THR A 273 -11.17 -14.85 17.01
C THR A 273 -10.33 -15.22 18.24
N LYS A 274 -10.93 -15.06 19.42
CA LYS A 274 -10.33 -15.51 20.70
C LYS A 274 -9.99 -16.98 20.67
N LYS A 275 -10.94 -17.76 20.15
CA LYS A 275 -10.87 -19.21 20.12
C LYS A 275 -9.69 -19.69 19.29
N GLU A 276 -9.39 -19.02 18.18
CA GLU A 276 -8.19 -19.32 17.37
C GLU A 276 -6.91 -19.02 18.14
N ALA A 277 -6.84 -17.88 18.84
CA ALA A 277 -5.67 -17.51 19.65
C ALA A 277 -5.44 -18.51 20.80
N GLU A 278 -6.50 -18.86 21.53
CA GLU A 278 -6.42 -19.81 22.64
C GLU A 278 -6.07 -21.24 22.17
N ALA A 279 -6.53 -21.64 20.98
CA ALA A 279 -6.17 -22.93 20.39
C ALA A 279 -4.66 -23.04 20.09
N ASP A 280 -4.01 -21.92 19.81
CA ASP A 280 -2.55 -21.82 19.60
C ASP A 280 -1.78 -21.53 20.90
N GLY A 281 -2.44 -21.60 22.07
CA GLY A 281 -1.82 -21.38 23.37
C GLY A 281 -1.54 -19.91 23.70
N VAL A 282 -2.12 -18.96 22.96
CA VAL A 282 -2.00 -17.52 23.23
C VAL A 282 -2.96 -17.14 24.35
N VAL A 283 -2.41 -16.57 25.43
CA VAL A 283 -3.20 -16.01 26.53
C VAL A 283 -3.75 -14.65 26.10
N VAL A 284 -5.08 -14.53 26.06
CA VAL A 284 -5.78 -13.30 25.67
C VAL A 284 -6.28 -12.57 26.91
N GLU A 285 -5.76 -11.38 27.20
CA GLU A 285 -6.11 -10.59 28.38
C GLU A 285 -7.33 -9.68 28.12
N LYS A 286 -7.98 -9.19 29.20
CA LYS A 286 -9.18 -8.32 29.08
C LYS A 286 -8.88 -6.95 28.47
N THR A 287 -7.65 -6.46 28.61
CA THR A 287 -7.14 -5.21 28.02
C THR A 287 -7.10 -5.26 26.49
N ASP A 288 -7.06 -6.45 25.90
CA ASP A 288 -7.05 -6.67 24.45
C ASP A 288 -8.40 -6.42 23.76
N LYS A 289 -9.47 -6.15 24.52
CA LYS A 289 -10.86 -6.10 24.04
C LYS A 289 -11.38 -4.71 23.65
N ARG A 290 -10.61 -3.63 23.81
CA ARG A 290 -11.10 -2.28 23.51
C ARG A 290 -11.08 -2.03 21.99
N GLN A 291 -12.23 -2.26 21.34
CA GLN A 291 -12.62 -2.06 19.92
C GLN A 291 -12.97 -3.34 19.11
N GLY A 292 -13.54 -4.37 19.74
CA GLY A 292 -14.28 -5.43 19.02
C GLY A 292 -13.44 -6.48 18.28
N ALA A 293 -12.13 -6.51 18.49
CA ALA A 293 -11.23 -7.59 18.06
C ALA A 293 -10.06 -7.68 19.04
N LEU A 294 -9.62 -8.91 19.35
CA LEU A 294 -8.51 -9.22 20.27
C LEU A 294 -7.15 -8.79 19.67
N PRO A 295 -6.09 -8.68 20.49
CA PRO A 295 -5.20 -7.53 20.51
C PRO A 295 -4.69 -7.15 19.11
N ARG A 296 -5.06 -5.94 18.69
CA ARG A 296 -4.50 -5.25 17.53
C ARG A 296 -3.08 -4.78 17.85
N ASP A 297 -2.11 -5.66 17.65
CA ASP A 297 -0.72 -5.25 17.55
C ASP A 297 -0.23 -5.51 16.11
N TYR A 298 -0.28 -4.44 15.32
CA TYR A 298 -0.03 -4.40 13.88
C TYR A 298 1.28 -5.12 13.49
N GLY A 299 1.15 -6.15 12.65
CA GLY A 299 2.27 -6.77 11.93
C GLY A 299 2.26 -8.31 11.93
N GLY A 300 1.20 -8.95 11.44
CA GLY A 300 1.13 -10.41 11.30
C GLY A 300 0.23 -10.87 10.14
N LYS A 301 0.55 -12.02 9.55
CA LYS A 301 -0.25 -12.69 8.49
C LYS A 301 -1.66 -13.02 9.00
N ARG A 302 -2.69 -12.74 8.19
CA ARG A 302 -3.99 -13.44 8.28
C ARG A 302 -3.88 -14.73 7.48
N ALA A 303 -3.59 -15.85 8.13
CA ALA A 303 -3.73 -17.18 7.55
C ALA A 303 -4.14 -18.14 8.68
N PRO A 304 -4.96 -19.18 8.42
CA PRO A 304 -5.18 -20.23 9.40
C PRO A 304 -3.81 -20.83 9.79
N CYS A 305 -3.54 -20.91 11.09
CA CYS A 305 -2.27 -21.40 11.64
C CYS A 305 -1.94 -22.85 11.20
N ALA A 306 -2.91 -23.59 10.66
CA ALA A 306 -2.68 -24.89 10.03
C ALA A 306 -1.64 -24.88 8.87
N ALA A 307 -1.28 -23.71 8.31
CA ALA A 307 -0.21 -23.57 7.32
C ALA A 307 1.18 -23.27 7.92
N PHE A 308 1.29 -22.98 9.22
CA PHE A 308 2.57 -22.68 9.89
C PHE A 308 3.47 -23.91 10.08
N PRO A 309 2.99 -25.12 10.46
CA PRO A 309 3.87 -26.28 10.67
C PRO A 309 4.65 -26.69 9.40
N ALA A 310 4.04 -26.52 8.22
CA ALA A 310 4.71 -26.80 6.94
C ALA A 310 5.75 -25.73 6.55
N GLN A 311 5.60 -24.49 7.02
CA GLN A 311 6.60 -23.42 6.85
C GLN A 311 7.72 -23.53 7.89
N GLU A 312 7.43 -23.97 9.11
CA GLU A 312 8.39 -24.12 10.20
C GLU A 312 9.34 -25.30 9.98
N ALA A 313 8.90 -26.39 9.36
CA ALA A 313 9.78 -27.50 8.98
C ALA A 313 10.91 -27.10 8.00
N ALA A 314 10.72 -26.01 7.23
CA ALA A 314 11.71 -25.46 6.32
C ALA A 314 12.56 -24.32 6.92
N LEU A 315 12.12 -23.73 8.05
CA LEU A 315 12.70 -22.52 8.64
C LEU A 315 13.46 -22.84 9.93
N ARG A 316 14.76 -22.53 9.98
CA ARG A 316 15.46 -22.40 11.28
C ARG A 316 15.13 -21.04 11.87
N GLY A 317 14.23 -20.99 12.85
CA GLY A 317 14.17 -19.87 13.79
C GLY A 317 15.34 -19.99 14.76
N THR A 318 16.28 -19.04 14.73
CA THR A 318 17.24 -18.88 15.83
C THR A 318 17.03 -17.50 16.43
N ASN A 319 16.62 -17.47 17.71
CA ASN A 319 16.69 -16.27 18.53
C ASN A 319 18.17 -15.95 18.76
N SER A 320 18.79 -15.27 17.81
CA SER A 320 20.06 -14.59 18.05
C SER A 320 19.75 -13.11 18.25
N ARG A 321 19.92 -12.65 19.49
CA ARG A 321 20.06 -11.22 19.77
C ARG A 321 21.38 -10.81 19.11
N VAL A 322 21.29 -10.00 18.05
CA VAL A 322 22.43 -9.22 17.55
C VAL A 322 22.42 -7.90 18.30
#